data_AF-A0A356UD75-F1
#
_entry.id   AF-A0A356UD75-F1
#
_cell.length_a   1.000
_cell.length_b   1.000
_cell.length_c   1.000
_cell.angle_alpha   90.00
_cell.angle_beta   90.00
_cell.angle_gamma   90.00
#
_symmetry.space_group_name_H-M   'P 1'
#
loop_
_entity.id
_entity.type
_entity.pdbx_description
1 polymer ?
#
loop_
_entity_poly.entity_id
_entity_poly.type
_entity_poly.pdbx_seq_one_letter_code
_entity_poly.pdbx_strand_id
1 'polypeptide(L)' 'PGLVECPQCHELRMPHRACLNCGYYKGKSIM' A
#
# COMPACT_ATOMS: atom_id res chain seq x y z
N PRO A 1 12.34 10.90 3.01
CA PRO A 1 11.50 9.90 2.30
C PRO A 1 10.31 9.49 3.17
N GLY A 2 9.14 10.10 2.93
CA GLY A 2 7.92 9.86 3.72
C GLY A 2 7.22 8.56 3.34
N LEU A 3 6.74 7.84 4.35
CA LEU A 3 5.77 6.76 4.17
C LEU A 3 4.41 7.38 3.88
N VAL A 4 3.63 6.75 3.00
CA VAL A 4 2.27 7.17 2.65
C VAL A 4 1.28 6.18 3.23
N GLU A 5 0.11 6.67 3.63
CA GLU A 5 -0.95 5.81 4.13
C GLU A 5 -1.53 4.94 3.00
N CYS A 6 -1.83 3.69 3.30
CA CYS A 6 -2.56 2.81 2.40
C CYS A 6 -4.06 3.12 2.46
N PRO A 7 -4.72 3.42 1.33
CA PRO A 7 -6.17 3.70 1.33
C PRO A 7 -7.03 2.46 1.62
N GLN A 8 -6.46 1.26 1.71
CA GLN A 8 -7.22 0.02 1.93
C GLN A 8 -7.09 -0.51 3.36
N CYS A 9 -5.90 -0.43 3.97
CA CYS A 9 -5.66 -0.90 5.35
C CYS A 9 -5.22 0.20 6.31
N HIS A 10 -5.11 1.45 5.84
CA HIS A 10 -4.65 2.61 6.61
C HIS A 10 -3.24 2.47 7.20
N GLU A 11 -2.44 1.53 6.68
CA GLU A 11 -1.07 1.34 7.15
C GLU A 11 -0.06 2.15 6.35
N LEU A 12 1.02 2.55 7.02
CA LEU A 12 2.14 3.25 6.41
C LEU A 12 2.89 2.31 5.46
N ARG A 13 2.92 2.68 4.19
CA ARG A 13 3.62 1.95 3.13
C ARG A 13 4.54 2.88 2.37
N MET A 14 5.49 2.30 1.64
CA MET A 14 6.34 3.08 0.75
C MET A 14 5.57 3.54 -0.49
N PRO A 15 5.71 4.81 -0.91
CA PRO A 15 5.18 5.26 -2.19
C PRO A 15 5.80 4.44 -3.33
N HIS A 16 5.04 4.22 -4.40
CA HIS A 16 5.43 3.38 -5.55
C HIS A 16 5.63 1.88 -5.27
N ARG A 17 5.29 1.39 -4.07
CA ARG A 17 5.24 -0.04 -3.76
C ARG A 17 3.82 -0.49 -3.43
N ALA A 18 3.54 -1.77 -3.68
CA ALA A 18 2.35 -2.43 -3.15
C ALA A 18 2.40 -2.42 -1.62
N CYS A 19 1.25 -2.31 -0.97
CA CYS A 19 1.19 -2.52 0.46
C CYS A 19 1.54 -3.98 0.76
N LEU A 20 2.53 -4.21 1.63
CA LEU A 20 2.92 -5.57 2.03
C LEU A 20 1.90 -6.20 3.00
N ASN A 21 1.11 -5.38 3.69
CA ASN A 21 0.11 -5.86 4.63
C ASN A 21 -1.16 -6.33 3.93
N CYS A 22 -1.71 -5.51 3.03
CA CYS A 22 -2.96 -5.85 2.35
C CYS A 22 -2.77 -6.32 0.90
N GLY A 23 -1.54 -6.34 0.39
CA GLY A 23 -1.24 -6.78 -0.97
C GLY A 23 -1.76 -5.86 -2.07
N TYR A 24 -2.20 -4.63 -1.76
CA TYR A 24 -2.89 -3.77 -2.71
C TYR A 24 -1.97 -2.76 -3.41
N TYR A 25 -2.09 -2.65 -4.74
CA TYR A 25 -1.42 -1.64 -5.55
C TYR A 25 -2.29 -1.22 -6.73
N LYS A 26 -2.49 0.10 -6.89
CA LYS A 26 -3.18 0.71 -8.04
C LYS A 26 -4.51 0.03 -8.41
N GLY A 27 -5.37 -0.24 -7.43
CA GLY A 27 -6.70 -0.77 -7.73
C GLY A 27 -6.76 -2.30 -7.85
N LYS A 28 -5.62 -3.00 -7.71
CA LYS A 28 -5.55 -4.45 -7.83
C LYS A 28 -4.98 -5.05 -6.55
N SER A 29 -5.68 -6.02 -5.98
CA SER A 29 -5.08 -6.95 -5.02
C SER A 29 -4.07 -7.82 -5.79
N ILE A 30 -2.82 -7.80 -5.34
CA ILE A 30 -1.79 -8.73 -5.80
C ILE A 30 -1.78 -10.03 -4.98
N MET A 31 -2.52 -10.06 -3.87
CA MET A 31 -2.91 -11.32 -3.20
C MET A 31 -4.03 -12.01 -3.96
#